data_AF-A0A222P8S7-F1
#
_entry.id   AF-A0A222P8S7-F1
#
_cell.length_a   1.000
_cell.length_b   1.000
_cell.length_c   1.000
_cell.angle_alpha   90.00
_cell.angle_beta   90.00
_cell.angle_gamma   90.00
#
_symmetry.space_group_name_H-M   'P 1'
#
loop_
_entity.id
_entity.type
_entity.pdbx_description
1 polymer ?
#
loop_
_entity_poly.entity_id
_entity_poly.type
_entity_poly.pdbx_seq_one_letter_code
_entity_poly.pdbx_strand_id
1 'polypeptide(L)'
;MNKVNKNIMALIENLLLINKNIFADLLIDNFSSIIFEEVFFNNVKSNKSFFEKKIEIIAEIKKGNKKILKKLINFNNEYVKKNYLNLSEKKYLEEFRKIKIRKIFGRGINPEQMILYILTTNDMEEYLDFFKKEYLNLRQNLCEESGKIFEKAPFLKKIFKSKNFQEEFENYLDIKFKNIKKRNLEKISEKYDLEFDKKLKCFSIPTEYIIFFDKKIKEYFEMLEKFKIGFEIFNANFSKMSEQEKEVEELMAELEKLEGENLFFILEHDKLEIENKKLKQNLKNQGDNKLEKLILKQQKEIEKLKNKIENMEQDEKMEVTENINIKELPEEQTLNFKDKNIKVVGGKWSLQSMKKAQKYAEETEFDIEFINATEVFRNSDKLKNSDIIIFDTSYNSHSAYYKLKSYGLKIYRISTSNLEKIKKLNYT
;
A
#
# COMPACT_ATOMS: atom_id res chain seq x y z
N MET A 1 -18.65 -32.73 17.07
CA MET A 1 -17.93 -31.50 16.65
C MET A 1 -16.46 -31.62 17.05
N ASN A 2 -15.55 -31.73 16.08
CA ASN A 2 -14.11 -31.96 16.34
C ASN A 2 -13.45 -30.76 17.04
N LYS A 3 -12.51 -31.04 17.96
CA LYS A 3 -11.71 -30.06 18.75
C LYS A 3 -11.08 -28.95 17.89
N VAL A 4 -10.80 -29.27 16.62
CA VAL A 4 -10.24 -28.36 15.60
C VAL A 4 -11.25 -27.30 15.10
N ASN A 5 -12.56 -27.61 15.06
CA ASN A 5 -13.58 -26.63 14.66
C ASN A 5 -13.89 -25.63 15.79
N LYS A 6 -13.70 -26.02 17.07
CA LYS A 6 -13.86 -25.12 18.22
C LYS A 6 -12.86 -23.95 18.18
N ASN A 7 -11.60 -24.20 17.82
CA ASN A 7 -10.58 -23.12 17.76
C ASN A 7 -10.81 -22.14 16.59
N ILE A 8 -11.43 -22.58 15.49
CA ILE A 8 -11.70 -21.71 14.33
C ILE A 8 -12.88 -20.80 14.58
N MET A 9 -13.96 -21.35 15.11
CA MET A 9 -15.12 -20.54 15.47
C MET A 9 -14.78 -19.55 16.58
N ALA A 10 -13.99 -19.96 17.57
CA ALA A 10 -13.49 -19.05 18.61
C ALA A 10 -12.65 -17.90 18.02
N LEU A 11 -11.77 -18.16 17.05
CA LEU A 11 -11.02 -17.10 16.36
C LEU A 11 -11.95 -16.14 15.60
N ILE A 12 -12.94 -16.67 14.87
CA ILE A 12 -13.91 -15.86 14.13
C ILE A 12 -14.72 -14.98 15.08
N GLU A 13 -15.21 -15.55 16.17
CA GLU A 13 -15.97 -14.84 17.21
C GLU A 13 -15.11 -13.75 17.86
N ASN A 14 -13.87 -14.05 18.24
CA ASN A 14 -12.94 -13.09 18.82
C ASN A 14 -12.68 -11.90 17.89
N LEU A 15 -12.47 -12.15 16.60
CA LEU A 15 -12.29 -11.10 15.60
C LEU A 15 -13.57 -10.24 15.45
N LEU A 16 -14.74 -10.87 15.33
CA LEU A 16 -16.02 -10.17 15.20
C LEU A 16 -16.42 -9.37 16.45
N LEU A 17 -16.00 -9.82 17.64
CA LEU A 17 -16.19 -9.10 18.90
C LEU A 17 -15.39 -7.80 18.93
N ILE A 18 -14.20 -7.76 18.33
CA ILE A 18 -13.41 -6.52 18.18
C ILE A 18 -14.15 -5.58 17.22
N ASN A 19 -14.49 -6.04 16.02
CA ASN A 19 -15.34 -5.29 15.10
C ASN A 19 -16.00 -6.21 14.08
N LYS A 20 -17.30 -6.00 13.83
CA LYS A 20 -18.06 -6.77 12.83
C LYS A 20 -17.49 -6.69 11.40
N ASN A 21 -16.79 -5.60 11.06
CA ASN A 21 -16.26 -5.35 9.71
C ASN A 21 -14.82 -5.89 9.52
N ILE A 22 -14.19 -6.49 10.53
CA ILE A 22 -12.75 -6.80 10.52
C ILE A 22 -12.34 -7.71 9.35
N PHE A 23 -13.19 -8.64 8.91
CA PHE A 23 -12.90 -9.47 7.74
C PHE A 23 -12.95 -8.68 6.44
N ALA A 24 -13.84 -7.69 6.33
CA ALA A 24 -13.86 -6.80 5.17
C ALA A 24 -12.57 -6.00 5.10
N ASP A 25 -12.12 -5.46 6.24
CA ASP A 25 -10.87 -4.72 6.36
C ASP A 25 -9.65 -5.56 6.00
N LEU A 26 -9.53 -6.73 6.61
CA LEU A 26 -8.47 -7.70 6.33
C LEU A 26 -8.39 -8.07 4.86
N LEU A 27 -9.53 -8.25 4.17
CA LEU A 27 -9.54 -8.54 2.74
C LEU A 27 -9.19 -7.33 1.88
N ILE A 28 -9.57 -6.11 2.30
CA ILE A 28 -9.26 -4.88 1.57
C ILE A 28 -7.77 -4.58 1.65
N ASP A 29 -7.15 -4.78 2.81
CA ASP A 29 -5.75 -4.41 3.01
C ASP A 29 -4.77 -5.46 2.57
N ASN A 30 -5.10 -6.75 2.71
CA ASN A 30 -4.20 -7.79 2.27
C ASN A 30 -4.17 -7.96 0.74
N PHE A 31 -5.28 -7.69 0.03
CA PHE A 31 -5.42 -8.17 -1.35
C PHE A 31 -5.76 -7.09 -2.38
N SER A 32 -4.93 -7.00 -3.42
CA SER A 32 -5.34 -6.45 -4.71
C SER A 32 -6.31 -7.36 -5.43
N SER A 33 -6.99 -6.87 -6.47
CA SER A 33 -7.92 -7.70 -7.24
C SER A 33 -7.23 -8.92 -7.83
N ILE A 34 -6.01 -8.74 -8.37
CA ILE A 34 -5.23 -9.82 -8.98
C ILE A 34 -4.83 -10.87 -7.93
N ILE A 35 -4.21 -10.43 -6.82
CA ILE A 35 -3.74 -11.35 -5.78
C ILE A 35 -4.91 -12.07 -5.10
N PHE A 36 -6.04 -11.37 -4.91
CA PHE A 36 -7.25 -11.99 -4.37
C PHE A 36 -7.77 -13.14 -5.23
N GLU A 37 -7.81 -12.95 -6.56
CA GLU A 37 -8.20 -14.00 -7.51
C GLU A 37 -7.24 -15.18 -7.46
N GLU A 38 -5.93 -14.92 -7.43
CA GLU A 38 -4.91 -15.96 -7.36
C GLU A 38 -5.07 -16.80 -6.09
N VAL A 39 -5.19 -16.14 -4.93
CA VAL A 39 -5.22 -16.81 -3.63
C VAL A 39 -6.51 -17.58 -3.42
N PHE A 40 -7.67 -16.99 -3.73
CA PHE A 40 -8.96 -17.61 -3.39
C PHE A 40 -9.53 -18.46 -4.53
N PHE A 41 -9.30 -18.08 -5.79
CA PHE A 41 -10.00 -18.62 -6.95
C PHE A 41 -9.07 -19.20 -8.04
N ASN A 42 -7.74 -19.22 -7.85
CA ASN A 42 -6.76 -19.73 -8.81
C ASN A 42 -6.95 -19.15 -10.25
N ASN A 43 -7.34 -17.88 -10.37
CA ASN A 43 -7.62 -17.21 -11.64
C ASN A 43 -8.72 -17.88 -12.51
N VAL A 44 -9.63 -18.64 -11.90
CA VAL A 44 -10.78 -19.21 -12.62
C VAL A 44 -11.68 -18.07 -13.12
N LYS A 45 -11.89 -18.00 -14.44
CA LYS A 45 -12.82 -17.04 -15.05
C LYS A 45 -14.20 -17.23 -14.44
N SER A 46 -14.72 -16.18 -13.83
CA SER A 46 -16.04 -16.13 -13.19
C SER A 46 -16.76 -14.87 -13.64
N ASN A 47 -18.05 -14.97 -13.89
CA ASN A 47 -18.91 -13.83 -14.23
C ASN A 47 -19.19 -12.92 -13.02
N LYS A 48 -18.88 -13.35 -11.79
CA LYS A 48 -18.99 -12.53 -10.59
C LYS A 48 -17.94 -11.42 -10.58
N SER A 49 -18.37 -10.22 -10.21
CA SER A 49 -17.50 -9.07 -9.96
C SER A 49 -16.58 -9.29 -8.76
N PHE A 50 -15.50 -8.51 -8.70
CA PHE A 50 -14.56 -8.53 -7.57
C PHE A 50 -15.24 -8.29 -6.21
N PHE A 51 -16.26 -7.43 -6.18
CA PHE A 51 -17.03 -7.14 -4.98
C PHE A 51 -17.88 -8.33 -4.53
N GLU A 52 -18.59 -8.99 -5.46
CA GLU A 52 -19.38 -10.18 -5.16
C GLU A 52 -18.51 -11.34 -4.65
N LYS A 53 -17.30 -11.50 -5.18
CA LYS A 53 -16.35 -12.50 -4.71
C LYS A 53 -15.87 -12.21 -3.28
N LYS A 54 -15.67 -10.95 -2.90
CA LYS A 54 -15.38 -10.59 -1.50
C LYS A 54 -16.53 -10.94 -0.56
N ILE A 55 -17.77 -10.68 -0.97
CA ILE A 55 -18.97 -11.06 -0.21
C ILE A 55 -18.97 -12.57 0.04
N GLU A 56 -18.73 -13.35 -1.02
CA GLU A 56 -18.68 -14.82 -0.94
C GLU A 56 -17.61 -15.31 0.04
N ILE A 57 -16.39 -14.76 -0.03
CA ILE A 57 -15.31 -15.14 0.89
C ILE A 57 -15.64 -14.82 2.35
N ILE A 58 -16.17 -13.62 2.65
CA ILE A 58 -16.55 -13.26 4.03
C ILE A 58 -17.69 -14.16 4.53
N ALA A 59 -18.69 -14.43 3.69
CA ALA A 59 -19.81 -15.30 4.05
C ALA A 59 -19.31 -16.72 4.40
N GLU A 60 -18.41 -17.27 3.60
CA GLU A 60 -17.82 -18.58 3.86
C GLU A 60 -16.95 -18.60 5.12
N ILE A 61 -16.19 -17.54 5.40
CA ILE A 61 -15.45 -17.40 6.66
C ILE A 61 -16.41 -17.39 7.84
N LYS A 62 -17.47 -16.58 7.80
CA LYS A 62 -18.48 -16.50 8.89
C LYS A 62 -19.19 -17.84 9.14
N LYS A 63 -19.32 -18.70 8.12
CA LYS A 63 -19.82 -20.08 8.26
C LYS A 63 -18.79 -21.08 8.84
N GLY A 64 -17.58 -20.64 9.14
CA GLY A 64 -16.52 -21.50 9.67
C GLY A 64 -15.73 -22.27 8.61
N ASN A 65 -15.69 -21.81 7.35
CA ASN A 65 -14.92 -22.46 6.30
C ASN A 65 -13.41 -22.36 6.55
N LYS A 66 -12.86 -23.40 7.19
CA LYS A 66 -11.45 -23.52 7.57
C LYS A 66 -10.48 -23.29 6.42
N LYS A 67 -10.78 -23.80 5.22
CA LYS A 67 -9.85 -23.74 4.08
C LYS A 67 -9.66 -22.30 3.63
N ILE A 68 -10.76 -21.55 3.53
CA ILE A 68 -10.74 -20.14 3.14
C ILE A 68 -10.07 -19.30 4.21
N LEU A 69 -10.42 -19.49 5.49
CA LEU A 69 -9.80 -18.73 6.58
C LEU A 69 -8.29 -18.99 6.66
N LYS A 70 -7.82 -20.23 6.46
CA LYS A 70 -6.39 -20.54 6.41
C LYS A 70 -5.65 -19.83 5.29
N LYS A 71 -6.26 -19.67 4.11
CA LYS A 71 -5.65 -18.90 3.01
C LYS A 71 -5.42 -17.44 3.43
N LEU A 72 -6.42 -16.81 4.05
CA LEU A 72 -6.30 -15.46 4.60
C LEU A 72 -5.18 -15.37 5.66
N ILE A 73 -5.20 -16.26 6.65
CA ILE A 73 -4.22 -16.28 7.75
C ILE A 73 -2.80 -16.44 7.22
N ASN A 74 -2.56 -17.43 6.36
CA ASN A 74 -1.22 -17.69 5.83
C ASN A 74 -0.69 -16.47 5.06
N PHE A 75 -1.52 -15.90 4.18
CA PHE A 75 -1.13 -14.75 3.36
C PHE A 75 -0.85 -13.49 4.18
N ASN A 76 -1.62 -13.26 5.25
CA ASN A 76 -1.40 -12.18 6.20
C ASN A 76 -0.11 -12.41 7.00
N ASN A 77 0.03 -13.60 7.58
CA ASN A 77 1.09 -13.88 8.55
C ASN A 77 2.46 -13.96 7.91
N GLU A 78 2.58 -14.51 6.69
CA GLU A 78 3.86 -14.49 5.96
C GLU A 78 4.36 -13.06 5.74
N TYR A 79 3.45 -12.13 5.46
CA TYR A 79 3.79 -10.74 5.23
C TYR A 79 4.18 -10.01 6.52
N VAL A 80 3.39 -10.17 7.59
CA VAL A 80 3.70 -9.60 8.91
C VAL A 80 5.06 -10.11 9.40
N LYS A 81 5.27 -11.43 9.36
CA LYS A 81 6.50 -12.07 9.83
C LYS A 81 7.74 -11.56 9.10
N LYS A 82 7.62 -11.33 7.79
CA LYS A 82 8.74 -10.90 6.96
C LYS A 82 9.11 -9.42 7.15
N ASN A 83 8.15 -8.55 7.46
CA ASN A 83 8.34 -7.11 7.30
C ASN A 83 8.06 -6.27 8.56
N TYR A 84 7.28 -6.77 9.53
CA TYR A 84 6.68 -5.92 10.58
C TYR A 84 6.80 -6.47 12.00
N LEU A 85 7.65 -7.46 12.25
CA LEU A 85 7.92 -7.91 13.63
C LEU A 85 8.83 -6.94 14.37
N ASN A 86 8.62 -6.84 15.69
CA ASN A 86 9.49 -6.13 16.64
C ASN A 86 9.70 -4.64 16.36
N LEU A 87 8.72 -3.95 15.78
CA LEU A 87 8.72 -2.48 15.73
C LEU A 87 8.32 -1.90 17.09
N SER A 88 8.78 -0.67 17.39
CA SER A 88 8.25 0.07 18.52
C SER A 88 6.83 0.56 18.24
N GLU A 89 6.02 0.80 19.27
CA GLU A 89 4.66 1.36 19.11
C GLU A 89 4.65 2.62 18.26
N LYS A 90 5.62 3.53 18.47
CA LYS A 90 5.77 4.74 17.66
C LYS A 90 5.96 4.43 16.17
N LYS A 91 6.78 3.43 15.84
CA LYS A 91 6.99 3.00 14.44
C LYS A 91 5.74 2.35 13.85
N TYR A 92 4.98 1.58 14.64
CA TYR A 92 3.69 1.07 14.19
C TYR A 92 2.70 2.20 13.90
N LEU A 93 2.60 3.21 14.77
CA LEU A 93 1.76 4.38 14.53
C LEU A 93 2.17 5.14 13.26
N GLU A 94 3.48 5.29 13.02
CA GLU A 94 3.99 5.87 11.77
C GLU A 94 3.61 5.03 10.54
N GLU A 95 3.66 3.70 10.63
CA GLU A 95 3.22 2.83 9.53
C GLU A 95 1.71 2.90 9.29
N PHE A 96 0.89 2.96 10.34
CA PHE A 96 -0.57 3.12 10.25
C PHE A 96 -0.94 4.46 9.60
N ARG A 97 -0.20 5.53 9.91
CA ARG A 97 -0.40 6.87 9.34
C ARG A 97 0.06 7.01 7.90
N LYS A 98 0.93 6.12 7.41
CA LYS A 98 1.40 6.19 6.01
C LYS A 98 0.29 5.84 5.01
N ILE A 99 -0.85 5.29 5.45
CA ILE A 99 -2.02 4.89 4.64
C ILE A 99 -1.59 4.11 3.38
N LYS A 100 -0.47 3.38 3.48
CA LYS A 100 0.04 2.56 2.39
C LYS A 100 -0.79 1.29 2.40
N ILE A 101 -1.91 1.32 1.69
CA ILE A 101 -2.68 0.12 1.45
C ILE A 101 -1.74 -0.84 0.72
N ARG A 102 -1.39 -1.97 1.35
CA ARG A 102 -0.51 -2.99 0.77
C ARG A 102 -0.96 -3.38 -0.64
N LYS A 103 -2.27 -3.38 -0.89
CA LYS A 103 -2.87 -3.55 -2.23
C LYS A 103 -2.31 -2.61 -3.31
N ILE A 104 -2.05 -1.34 -2.98
CA ILE A 104 -1.66 -0.29 -3.94
C ILE A 104 -0.14 -0.19 -4.03
N PHE A 105 0.54 -0.16 -2.88
CA PHE A 105 1.98 0.13 -2.83
C PHE A 105 2.86 -1.10 -2.60
N GLY A 106 2.27 -2.28 -2.38
CA GLY A 106 3.00 -3.52 -2.04
C GLY A 106 3.65 -3.52 -0.65
N ARG A 107 3.48 -2.44 0.11
CA ARG A 107 4.05 -2.19 1.45
C ARG A 107 3.00 -1.49 2.33
N GLY A 108 3.22 -1.49 3.64
CA GLY A 108 2.33 -0.95 4.67
C GLY A 108 1.66 -2.05 5.49
N ILE A 109 1.25 -1.72 6.71
CA ILE A 109 0.59 -2.62 7.66
C ILE A 109 -0.51 -1.84 8.37
N ASN A 110 -1.64 -2.49 8.63
CA ASN A 110 -2.75 -1.92 9.42
C ASN A 110 -3.01 -2.74 10.70
N PRO A 111 -3.63 -2.15 11.73
CA PRO A 111 -3.85 -2.80 13.02
C PRO A 111 -4.57 -4.17 12.93
N GLU A 112 -5.60 -4.31 12.10
CA GLU A 112 -6.34 -5.55 11.89
C GLU A 112 -5.46 -6.71 11.40
N GLN A 113 -4.43 -6.42 10.60
CA GLN A 113 -3.48 -7.42 10.10
C GLN A 113 -2.57 -7.93 11.23
N MET A 114 -2.17 -7.03 12.15
CA MET A 114 -1.42 -7.39 13.35
C MET A 114 -2.31 -8.16 14.34
N ILE A 115 -3.56 -7.74 14.54
CA ILE A 115 -4.54 -8.47 15.37
C ILE A 115 -4.72 -9.90 14.88
N LEU A 116 -4.91 -10.09 13.56
CA LEU A 116 -5.03 -11.43 12.99
C LEU A 116 -3.76 -12.26 13.22
N TYR A 117 -2.58 -11.67 13.06
CA TYR A 117 -1.31 -12.34 13.32
C TYR A 117 -1.20 -12.83 14.77
N ILE A 118 -1.42 -11.93 15.73
CA ILE A 118 -1.29 -12.23 17.17
C ILE A 118 -2.29 -13.30 17.57
N LEU A 119 -3.56 -13.17 17.20
CA LEU A 119 -4.60 -14.14 17.57
C LEU A 119 -4.41 -15.54 16.94
N THR A 120 -3.55 -15.67 15.93
CA THR A 120 -3.30 -16.94 15.25
C THR A 120 -1.95 -17.57 15.58
N THR A 121 -1.02 -16.80 16.15
CA THR A 121 0.35 -17.23 16.46
C THR A 121 0.67 -17.18 17.96
N ASN A 122 -0.04 -16.35 18.72
CA ASN A 122 0.28 -15.92 20.08
C ASN A 122 1.63 -15.19 20.23
N ASP A 123 2.28 -14.85 19.12
CA ASP A 123 3.46 -13.99 19.13
C ASP A 123 3.01 -12.54 19.36
N MET A 124 3.76 -11.76 20.15
CA MET A 124 3.48 -10.34 20.43
C MET A 124 2.13 -10.10 21.14
N GLU A 125 1.68 -11.05 21.98
CA GLU A 125 0.41 -10.98 22.70
C GLU A 125 0.31 -9.71 23.58
N GLU A 126 1.43 -9.24 24.13
CA GLU A 126 1.52 -8.01 24.92
C GLU A 126 1.08 -6.75 24.15
N TYR A 127 1.14 -6.76 22.82
CA TYR A 127 0.71 -5.65 21.96
C TYR A 127 -0.73 -5.77 21.46
N LEU A 128 -1.45 -6.85 21.80
CA LEU A 128 -2.79 -7.10 21.28
C LEU A 128 -3.77 -5.96 21.60
N ASP A 129 -3.75 -5.47 22.83
CA ASP A 129 -4.66 -4.40 23.26
C ASP A 129 -4.28 -3.04 22.66
N PHE A 130 -2.99 -2.79 22.43
CA PHE A 130 -2.51 -1.64 21.66
C PHE A 130 -3.12 -1.66 20.25
N PHE A 131 -2.98 -2.77 19.50
CA PHE A 131 -3.52 -2.85 18.14
C PHE A 131 -5.05 -2.81 18.09
N LYS A 132 -5.75 -3.43 19.06
CA LYS A 132 -7.22 -3.30 19.16
C LYS A 132 -7.64 -1.84 19.34
N LYS A 133 -6.96 -1.11 20.21
CA LYS A 133 -7.24 0.31 20.46
C LYS A 133 -7.01 1.14 19.21
N GLU A 134 -5.87 0.98 18.54
CA GLU A 134 -5.57 1.73 17.31
C GLU A 134 -6.53 1.38 16.18
N TYR A 135 -6.89 0.10 16.03
CA TYR A 135 -7.91 -0.32 15.06
C TYR A 135 -9.27 0.36 15.31
N LEU A 136 -9.71 0.44 16.57
CA LEU A 136 -10.96 1.08 16.95
C LEU A 136 -10.91 2.60 16.79
N ASN A 137 -9.77 3.24 17.11
CA ASN A 137 -9.57 4.68 16.91
C ASN A 137 -9.71 5.06 15.43
N LEU A 138 -9.04 4.30 14.54
CA LEU A 138 -9.20 4.49 13.09
C LEU A 138 -10.68 4.35 12.69
N ARG A 139 -11.40 3.37 13.25
CA ARG A 139 -12.83 3.15 12.97
C ARG A 139 -13.78 4.18 13.59
N GLN A 140 -13.43 4.82 14.69
CA GLN A 140 -14.32 5.73 15.40
C GLN A 140 -14.55 7.02 14.62
N ASN A 141 -13.48 7.58 14.03
CA ASN A 141 -13.55 8.71 13.09
C ASN A 141 -14.42 8.40 11.86
N LEU A 142 -14.49 7.12 11.46
CA LEU A 142 -15.21 6.65 10.28
C LEU A 142 -16.71 6.38 10.54
N CYS A 143 -17.09 6.09 11.78
CA CYS A 143 -18.48 5.77 12.11
C CYS A 143 -19.39 7.00 11.97
N GLU A 144 -18.85 8.21 12.16
CA GLU A 144 -19.55 9.49 11.99
C GLU A 144 -19.97 9.73 10.54
N GLU A 145 -19.14 9.36 9.56
CA GLU A 145 -19.45 9.49 8.13
C GLU A 145 -20.52 8.47 7.67
N SER A 146 -20.49 7.24 8.20
CA SER A 146 -21.54 6.26 7.94
C SER A 146 -22.91 6.70 8.50
N GLY A 147 -22.92 7.46 9.59
CA GLY A 147 -24.12 8.09 10.14
C GLY A 147 -24.79 9.02 9.12
N LYS A 148 -24.00 9.82 8.40
CA LYS A 148 -24.48 10.71 7.32
C LYS A 148 -25.09 9.95 6.14
N ILE A 149 -24.58 8.75 5.82
CA ILE A 149 -25.19 7.87 4.80
C ILE A 149 -26.58 7.41 5.25
N PHE A 150 -26.73 6.99 6.50
CA PHE A 150 -28.03 6.59 7.04
C PHE A 150 -29.01 7.76 7.22
N GLU A 151 -28.52 8.99 7.40
CA GLU A 151 -29.35 10.21 7.37
C GLU A 151 -29.90 10.48 5.97
N LYS A 152 -29.06 10.34 4.93
CA LYS A 152 -29.47 10.49 3.52
C LYS A 152 -30.32 9.33 3.01
N ALA A 153 -30.13 8.13 3.57
CA ALA A 153 -30.83 6.91 3.18
C ALA A 153 -31.38 6.13 4.39
N PRO A 154 -32.40 6.67 5.10
CA PRO A 154 -32.91 6.10 6.34
C PRO A 154 -33.56 4.72 6.18
N PHE A 155 -33.97 4.34 4.96
CA PHE A 155 -34.44 2.99 4.66
C PHE A 155 -33.35 1.93 4.86
N LEU A 156 -32.07 2.26 4.63
CA LEU A 156 -30.95 1.36 4.89
C LEU A 156 -30.88 1.04 6.38
N LYS A 157 -31.09 2.03 7.26
CA LYS A 157 -31.13 1.82 8.72
C LYS A 157 -32.20 0.81 9.13
N LYS A 158 -33.35 0.77 8.44
CA LYS A 158 -34.39 -0.25 8.66
C LYS A 158 -33.96 -1.64 8.18
N ILE A 159 -33.29 -1.72 7.01
CA ILE A 159 -32.74 -2.98 6.48
C ILE A 159 -31.63 -3.53 7.40
N PHE A 160 -30.78 -2.69 7.99
CA PHE A 160 -29.74 -3.13 8.93
C PHE A 160 -30.28 -3.49 10.33
N LYS A 161 -31.40 -2.89 10.76
CA LYS A 161 -32.14 -3.27 11.97
C LYS A 161 -32.99 -4.54 11.81
N SER A 162 -33.08 -5.10 10.60
CA SER A 162 -33.96 -6.23 10.26
C SER A 162 -33.64 -7.58 10.94
N LYS A 163 -32.76 -7.62 11.96
CA LYS A 163 -32.74 -8.74 12.93
C LYS A 163 -34.17 -9.09 13.37
N ASN A 164 -35.05 -8.10 13.47
CA ASN A 164 -36.47 -8.27 13.73
C ASN A 164 -37.15 -9.30 12.82
N PHE A 165 -36.93 -9.37 11.50
CA PHE A 165 -37.70 -10.33 10.68
C PHE A 165 -37.23 -11.78 10.90
N GLN A 166 -35.92 -12.00 11.03
CA GLN A 166 -35.38 -13.33 11.33
C GLN A 166 -35.78 -13.76 12.74
N GLU A 167 -35.62 -12.88 13.74
CA GLU A 167 -36.06 -13.14 15.11
C GLU A 167 -37.59 -13.28 15.20
N GLU A 168 -38.39 -12.50 14.46
CA GLU A 168 -39.86 -12.65 14.37
C GLU A 168 -40.24 -13.98 13.72
N PHE A 169 -39.52 -14.41 12.68
CA PHE A 169 -39.74 -15.69 12.02
C PHE A 169 -39.35 -16.87 12.91
N GLU A 170 -38.20 -16.81 13.59
CA GLU A 170 -37.79 -17.80 14.59
C GLU A 170 -38.78 -17.86 15.77
N ASN A 171 -39.24 -16.70 16.27
CA ASN A 171 -40.29 -16.62 17.29
C ASN A 171 -41.65 -17.15 16.82
N TYR A 172 -41.96 -17.03 15.52
CA TYR A 172 -43.12 -17.64 14.90
C TYR A 172 -43.02 -19.16 14.87
N LEU A 173 -41.86 -19.71 14.52
CA LEU A 173 -41.59 -21.15 14.58
C LEU A 173 -41.64 -21.69 16.02
N ASP A 174 -41.19 -20.89 17.00
CA ASP A 174 -41.23 -21.20 18.44
C ASP A 174 -42.64 -21.05 19.08
N ILE A 175 -43.69 -20.73 18.30
CA ILE A 175 -45.07 -20.52 18.77
C ILE A 175 -45.20 -19.35 19.77
N LYS A 176 -44.19 -18.49 19.90
CA LYS A 176 -44.23 -17.27 20.73
C LYS A 176 -44.93 -16.11 20.03
N PHE A 177 -45.19 -16.23 18.72
CA PHE A 177 -45.85 -15.20 17.93
C PHE A 177 -47.35 -15.15 18.20
N LYS A 178 -47.81 -14.08 18.86
CA LYS A 178 -49.24 -13.76 18.97
C LYS A 178 -49.64 -12.89 17.78
N ASN A 179 -50.64 -13.32 17.02
CA ASN A 179 -51.16 -12.56 15.88
C ASN A 179 -51.75 -11.21 16.36
N ILE A 180 -50.96 -10.13 16.25
CA ILE A 180 -51.28 -8.82 16.87
C ILE A 180 -52.38 -8.08 16.09
N LYS A 181 -52.54 -8.39 14.79
CA LYS A 181 -53.60 -7.82 13.95
C LYS A 181 -54.71 -8.85 13.81
N LYS A 182 -55.91 -8.55 14.32
CA LYS A 182 -57.16 -9.32 14.14
C LYS A 182 -57.56 -9.36 12.65
N ARG A 183 -56.78 -10.05 11.81
CA ARG A 183 -57.06 -10.24 10.40
C ARG A 183 -58.22 -11.22 10.26
N ASN A 184 -59.12 -10.94 9.32
CA ASN A 184 -60.23 -11.84 8.99
C ASN A 184 -59.67 -13.08 8.28
N LEU A 185 -59.74 -14.24 8.94
CA LEU A 185 -59.20 -15.51 8.45
C LEU A 185 -60.03 -16.08 7.29
N GLU A 186 -61.33 -15.82 7.23
CA GLU A 186 -62.21 -16.28 6.15
C GLU A 186 -61.86 -15.59 4.83
N LYS A 187 -61.60 -14.28 4.85
CA LYS A 187 -61.08 -13.54 3.68
C LYS A 187 -59.70 -14.03 3.21
N ILE A 188 -58.87 -14.52 4.12
CA ILE A 188 -57.57 -15.10 3.78
C ILE A 188 -57.76 -16.47 3.12
N SER A 189 -58.69 -17.27 3.65
CA SER A 189 -59.13 -18.55 3.07
C SER A 189 -59.54 -18.39 1.62
N GLU A 190 -60.46 -17.48 1.33
CA GLU A 190 -60.98 -17.21 -0.01
C GLU A 190 -59.88 -16.70 -0.96
N LYS A 191 -59.03 -15.80 -0.47
CA LYS A 191 -57.98 -15.20 -1.31
C LYS A 191 -56.95 -16.22 -1.79
N TYR A 192 -56.61 -17.20 -0.95
CA TYR A 192 -55.56 -18.18 -1.25
C TYR A 192 -56.11 -19.58 -1.54
N ASP A 193 -57.43 -19.71 -1.68
CA ASP A 193 -58.15 -20.97 -1.90
C ASP A 193 -57.74 -22.07 -0.91
N LEU A 194 -57.74 -21.71 0.38
CA LEU A 194 -57.38 -22.61 1.47
C LEU A 194 -58.63 -23.13 2.17
N GLU A 195 -58.57 -24.36 2.68
CA GLU A 195 -59.60 -24.90 3.57
C GLU A 195 -59.35 -24.37 5.00
N PHE A 196 -60.33 -23.67 5.57
CA PHE A 196 -60.23 -23.07 6.91
C PHE A 196 -61.06 -23.85 7.94
N ASP A 197 -60.38 -24.43 8.93
CA ASP A 197 -61.01 -25.01 10.10
C ASP A 197 -61.37 -23.90 11.10
N LYS A 198 -62.66 -23.57 11.19
CA LYS A 198 -63.18 -22.54 12.09
C LYS A 198 -63.03 -22.88 13.58
N LYS A 199 -63.01 -24.17 13.94
CA LYS A 199 -62.90 -24.64 15.34
C LYS A 199 -61.45 -24.55 15.81
N LEU A 200 -60.52 -25.05 15.01
CA LEU A 200 -59.08 -25.03 15.30
C LEU A 200 -58.41 -23.69 14.93
N LYS A 201 -59.12 -22.84 14.17
CA LYS A 201 -58.63 -21.55 13.63
C LYS A 201 -57.34 -21.71 12.83
N CYS A 202 -57.25 -22.76 12.03
CA CYS A 202 -56.11 -23.09 11.19
C CYS A 202 -56.52 -23.34 9.73
N PHE A 203 -55.56 -23.29 8.82
CA PHE A 203 -55.75 -23.63 7.41
C PHE A 203 -55.13 -24.99 7.10
N SER A 204 -55.77 -25.79 6.26
CA SER A 204 -55.11 -26.88 5.55
C SER A 204 -54.28 -26.26 4.42
N ILE A 205 -52.96 -26.45 4.45
CA ILE A 205 -52.05 -25.84 3.48
C ILE A 205 -51.44 -26.93 2.60
N PRO A 206 -51.49 -26.82 1.26
CA PRO A 206 -50.80 -27.74 0.38
C PRO A 206 -49.29 -27.78 0.65
N THR A 207 -48.67 -28.95 0.49
CA THR A 207 -47.25 -29.14 0.79
C THR A 207 -46.36 -28.25 -0.09
N GLU A 208 -46.79 -27.99 -1.32
CA GLU A 208 -46.13 -27.13 -2.31
C GLU A 208 -45.98 -25.69 -1.82
N TYR A 209 -46.99 -25.17 -1.10
CA TYR A 209 -46.93 -23.83 -0.52
C TYR A 209 -45.85 -23.77 0.56
N ILE A 210 -45.77 -24.79 1.43
CA ILE A 210 -44.75 -24.87 2.48
C ILE A 210 -43.35 -24.92 1.86
N ILE A 211 -43.14 -25.77 0.84
CA ILE A 211 -41.86 -25.87 0.13
C ILE A 211 -41.49 -24.54 -0.55
N PHE A 212 -42.46 -23.89 -1.20
CA PHE A 212 -42.26 -22.60 -1.83
C PHE A 212 -41.83 -21.53 -0.83
N PHE A 213 -42.54 -21.41 0.30
CA PHE A 213 -42.22 -20.44 1.35
C PHE A 213 -40.89 -20.74 2.02
N ASP A 214 -40.57 -21.99 2.35
CA ASP A 214 -39.27 -22.38 2.89
C ASP A 214 -38.13 -21.98 1.95
N LYS A 215 -38.27 -22.26 0.64
CA LYS A 215 -37.30 -21.84 -0.37
C LYS A 215 -37.17 -20.31 -0.45
N LYS A 216 -38.29 -19.57 -0.47
CA LYS A 216 -38.27 -18.10 -0.57
C LYS A 216 -37.70 -17.43 0.67
N ILE A 217 -37.95 -17.98 1.85
CA ILE A 217 -37.40 -17.47 3.11
C ILE A 217 -35.89 -17.69 3.16
N LYS A 218 -35.41 -18.87 2.73
CA LYS A 218 -33.98 -19.14 2.57
C LYS A 218 -33.32 -18.16 1.59
N GLU A 219 -33.91 -17.97 0.40
CA GLU A 219 -33.44 -16.98 -0.58
C GLU A 219 -33.38 -15.56 0.00
N TYR A 220 -34.39 -15.16 0.78
CA TYR A 220 -34.44 -13.84 1.42
C TYR A 220 -33.34 -13.67 2.47
N PHE A 221 -33.15 -14.66 3.36
CA PHE A 221 -32.10 -14.59 4.37
C PHE A 221 -30.70 -14.60 3.74
N GLU A 222 -30.47 -15.38 2.70
CA GLU A 222 -29.22 -15.35 1.94
C GLU A 222 -28.97 -13.99 1.29
N MET A 223 -30.00 -13.38 0.69
CA MET A 223 -29.90 -12.06 0.08
C MET A 223 -29.61 -10.99 1.13
N LEU A 224 -30.30 -11.04 2.27
CA LEU A 224 -30.11 -10.10 3.37
C LEU A 224 -28.69 -10.18 3.93
N GLU A 225 -28.15 -11.39 4.10
CA GLU A 225 -26.79 -11.59 4.59
C GLU A 225 -25.75 -11.08 3.57
N LYS A 226 -25.92 -11.39 2.28
CA LYS A 226 -25.06 -10.86 1.21
C LYS A 226 -25.10 -9.33 1.17
N PHE A 227 -26.28 -8.73 1.33
CA PHE A 227 -26.44 -7.28 1.37
C PHE A 227 -25.72 -6.66 2.57
N LYS A 228 -25.85 -7.26 3.77
CA LYS A 228 -25.15 -6.81 4.97
C LYS A 228 -23.64 -6.84 4.77
N ILE A 229 -23.09 -7.98 4.33
CA ILE A 229 -21.66 -8.12 4.05
C ILE A 229 -21.19 -7.15 2.96
N GLY A 230 -21.98 -6.98 1.89
CA GLY A 230 -21.67 -6.01 0.84
C GLY A 230 -21.54 -4.60 1.40
N PHE A 231 -22.45 -4.19 2.28
CA PHE A 231 -22.38 -2.88 2.92
C PHE A 231 -21.19 -2.75 3.88
N GLU A 232 -20.81 -3.82 4.61
CA GLU A 232 -19.58 -3.84 5.42
C GLU A 232 -18.35 -3.55 4.54
N ILE A 233 -18.26 -4.19 3.36
CA ILE A 233 -17.18 -3.95 2.37
C ILE A 233 -17.26 -2.53 1.80
N PHE A 234 -18.45 -2.06 1.43
CA PHE A 234 -18.64 -0.72 0.89
C PHE A 234 -18.17 0.35 1.88
N ASN A 235 -18.62 0.27 3.14
CA ASN A 235 -18.20 1.19 4.18
C ASN A 235 -16.69 1.14 4.40
N ALA A 236 -16.09 -0.04 4.48
CA ALA A 236 -14.65 -0.18 4.66
C ALA A 236 -13.84 0.47 3.52
N ASN A 237 -14.27 0.31 2.26
CA ASN A 237 -13.60 0.97 1.13
C ASN A 237 -13.84 2.49 1.13
N PHE A 238 -15.07 2.92 1.35
CA PHE A 238 -15.44 4.34 1.35
C PHE A 238 -14.65 5.12 2.40
N SER A 239 -14.55 4.56 3.61
CA SER A 239 -13.74 5.10 4.69
C SER A 239 -12.29 5.33 4.28
N LYS A 240 -11.65 4.32 3.68
CA LYS A 240 -10.25 4.40 3.25
C LYS A 240 -10.04 5.39 2.10
N MET A 241 -11.02 5.53 1.21
CA MET A 241 -10.97 6.55 0.15
C MET A 241 -11.11 7.98 0.70
N SER A 242 -11.99 8.20 1.68
CA SER A 242 -12.18 9.54 2.26
C SER A 242 -10.95 10.02 3.05
N GLU A 243 -10.26 9.13 3.77
CA GLU A 243 -9.00 9.48 4.42
C GLU A 243 -7.91 9.86 3.42
N GLN A 244 -7.81 9.13 2.30
CA GLN A 244 -6.88 9.47 1.21
C GLN A 244 -7.21 10.81 0.56
N GLU A 245 -8.48 11.13 0.38
CA GLU A 245 -8.92 12.41 -0.19
C GLU A 245 -8.46 13.58 0.69
N LYS A 246 -8.63 13.49 2.02
CA LYS A 246 -8.15 14.51 2.97
C LYS A 246 -6.64 14.69 2.93
N GLU A 247 -5.87 13.60 2.89
CA GLU A 247 -4.41 13.68 2.81
C GLU A 247 -3.93 14.30 1.48
N VAL A 248 -4.61 14.00 0.36
CA VAL A 248 -4.33 14.63 -0.93
C VAL A 248 -4.65 16.13 -0.89
N GLU A 249 -5.75 16.53 -0.25
CA GLU A 249 -6.07 17.95 -0.03
C GLU A 249 -4.99 18.67 0.79
N GLU A 250 -4.50 18.06 1.88
CA GLU A 250 -3.43 18.61 2.71
C GLU A 250 -2.11 18.75 1.92
N LEU A 251 -1.73 17.73 1.15
CA LEU A 251 -0.55 17.77 0.29
C LEU A 251 -0.67 18.83 -0.82
N MET A 252 -1.84 19.00 -1.42
CA MET A 252 -2.08 20.05 -2.42
C MET A 252 -1.93 21.44 -1.80
N ALA A 253 -2.47 21.67 -0.60
CA ALA A 253 -2.34 22.94 0.10
C ALA A 253 -0.88 23.26 0.46
N GLU A 254 -0.10 22.26 0.88
CA GLU A 254 1.33 22.43 1.14
C GLU A 254 2.11 22.73 -0.14
N LEU A 255 1.76 22.08 -1.25
CA LEU A 255 2.36 22.33 -2.56
C LEU A 255 2.07 23.75 -3.06
N GLU A 256 0.83 24.22 -2.95
CA GLU A 256 0.46 25.61 -3.29
C GLU A 256 1.26 26.64 -2.47
N LYS A 257 1.47 26.37 -1.18
CA LYS A 257 2.30 27.21 -0.32
C LYS A 257 3.76 27.24 -0.79
N LEU A 258 4.34 26.09 -1.09
CA LEU A 258 5.71 25.98 -1.60
C LEU A 258 5.89 26.66 -2.96
N GLU A 259 4.90 26.55 -3.85
CA GLU A 259 4.91 27.28 -5.13
C GLU A 259 4.88 28.80 -4.93
N GLY A 260 4.07 29.28 -3.98
CA GLY A 260 4.04 30.69 -3.59
C GLY A 260 5.37 31.19 -3.03
N GLU A 261 5.99 30.42 -2.13
CA GLU A 261 7.33 30.73 -1.58
C GLU A 261 8.39 30.75 -2.68
N ASN A 262 8.37 29.78 -3.60
CA ASN A 262 9.30 29.72 -4.71
C ASN A 262 9.16 30.92 -5.66
N LEU A 263 7.92 31.33 -5.97
CA LEU A 263 7.67 32.53 -6.79
C LEU A 263 8.20 33.80 -6.11
N PHE A 264 8.00 33.92 -4.79
CA PHE A 264 8.56 35.02 -4.01
C PHE A 264 10.10 35.06 -4.09
N PHE A 265 10.76 33.92 -3.93
CA PHE A 265 12.23 33.84 -4.04
C PHE A 265 12.74 34.19 -5.44
N ILE A 266 12.04 33.78 -6.50
CA ILE A 266 12.38 34.15 -7.88
C ILE A 266 12.30 35.68 -8.07
N LEU A 267 11.21 36.31 -7.62
CA LEU A 267 11.04 37.77 -7.74
C LEU A 267 12.09 38.55 -6.95
N GLU A 268 12.40 38.12 -5.73
CA GLU A 268 13.43 38.78 -4.92
C GLU A 268 14.83 38.59 -5.52
N HIS A 269 15.11 37.42 -6.10
CA HIS A 269 16.35 37.18 -6.85
C HIS A 269 16.49 38.16 -8.03
N ASP A 270 15.46 38.31 -8.86
CA ASP A 270 15.50 39.21 -10.02
C ASP A 270 15.72 40.68 -9.61
N LYS A 271 15.05 41.11 -8.54
CA LYS A 271 15.20 42.44 -7.97
C LYS A 271 16.63 42.68 -7.48
N LEU A 272 17.19 41.72 -6.73
CA LEU A 272 18.57 41.79 -6.26
C LEU A 272 19.56 41.78 -7.43
N GLU A 273 19.28 41.04 -8.51
CA GLU A 273 20.14 41.03 -9.70
C GLU A 273 20.16 42.40 -10.39
N ILE A 274 19.00 43.06 -10.51
CA ILE A 274 18.89 44.42 -11.05
C ILE A 274 19.65 45.43 -10.19
N GLU A 275 19.48 45.36 -8.87
CA GLU A 275 20.17 46.25 -7.93
C GLU A 275 21.69 46.06 -7.97
N ASN A 276 22.15 44.80 -8.01
CA ASN A 276 23.57 44.47 -8.12
C ASN A 276 24.18 44.96 -9.44
N LYS A 277 23.43 44.87 -10.56
CA LYS A 277 23.85 45.47 -11.85
C LYS A 277 24.01 47.00 -11.73
N LYS A 278 23.05 47.69 -11.10
CA LYS A 278 23.13 49.16 -10.87
C LYS A 278 24.33 49.54 -10.01
N LEU A 279 24.56 48.83 -8.91
CA LEU A 279 25.70 49.08 -8.02
C LEU A 279 27.03 48.90 -8.76
N LYS A 280 27.19 47.81 -9.52
CA LYS A 280 28.39 47.58 -10.36
C LYS A 280 28.64 48.71 -11.34
N GLN A 281 27.58 49.25 -11.96
CA GLN A 281 27.69 50.37 -12.89
C GLN A 281 28.15 51.65 -12.18
N ASN A 282 27.55 51.97 -11.02
CA ASN A 282 27.92 53.13 -10.22
C ASN A 282 29.38 53.07 -9.73
N LEU A 283 29.83 51.88 -9.32
CA LEU A 283 31.21 51.62 -8.92
C LEU A 283 32.22 51.85 -10.05
N LYS A 284 31.94 51.33 -11.25
CA LYS A 284 32.78 51.58 -12.43
C LYS A 284 32.89 53.08 -12.75
N ASN A 285 31.82 53.83 -12.53
CA ASN A 285 31.80 55.27 -12.78
C ASN A 285 32.57 56.07 -11.72
N GLN A 286 32.77 55.54 -10.50
CA GLN A 286 33.51 56.22 -9.42
C GLN A 286 35.04 56.06 -9.49
N GLY A 287 35.57 55.19 -10.36
CA GLY A 287 37.02 55.09 -10.61
C GLY A 287 37.88 54.62 -9.42
N ASP A 288 37.27 54.03 -8.39
CA ASP A 288 37.97 53.68 -7.15
C ASP A 288 38.52 52.24 -7.18
N ASN A 289 39.72 52.09 -7.75
CA ASN A 289 40.44 50.82 -7.97
C ASN A 289 40.59 49.93 -6.71
N LYS A 290 40.48 50.51 -5.50
CA LYS A 290 40.59 49.78 -4.23
C LYS A 290 39.28 49.07 -3.88
N LEU A 291 38.14 49.72 -4.14
CA LEU A 291 36.80 49.19 -3.88
C LEU A 291 36.47 48.06 -4.87
N GLU A 292 36.88 48.20 -6.13
CA GLU A 292 36.74 47.16 -7.17
C GLU A 292 37.46 45.85 -6.80
N LYS A 293 38.68 45.93 -6.25
CA LYS A 293 39.43 44.75 -5.76
C LYS A 293 38.77 44.07 -4.58
N LEU A 294 38.15 44.84 -3.67
CA LEU A 294 37.46 44.28 -2.50
C LEU A 294 36.20 43.52 -2.92
N ILE A 295 35.43 44.07 -3.85
CA ILE A 295 34.21 43.47 -4.40
C ILE A 295 34.52 42.18 -5.16
N LEU A 296 35.59 42.16 -5.96
CA LEU A 296 36.02 40.94 -6.65
C LEU A 296 36.39 39.82 -5.66
N LYS A 297 36.97 40.20 -4.51
CA LYS A 297 37.33 39.27 -3.43
C LYS A 297 36.08 38.70 -2.76
N GLN A 298 35.11 39.56 -2.44
CA GLN A 298 33.83 39.15 -1.87
C GLN A 298 32.99 38.31 -2.85
N GLN A 299 33.01 38.60 -4.16
CA GLN A 299 32.32 37.79 -5.17
C GLN A 299 32.89 36.37 -5.26
N LYS A 300 34.22 36.22 -5.23
CA LYS A 300 34.87 34.89 -5.16
C LYS A 300 34.51 34.14 -3.89
N GLU A 301 34.29 34.86 -2.79
CA GLU A 301 33.90 34.29 -1.51
C GLU A 301 32.44 33.85 -1.51
N ILE A 302 31.54 34.66 -2.07
CA ILE A 302 30.13 34.30 -2.30
C ILE A 302 30.02 33.07 -3.20
N GLU A 303 30.80 32.99 -4.27
CA GLU A 303 30.76 31.85 -5.19
C GLU A 303 31.33 30.57 -4.57
N LYS A 304 32.36 30.69 -3.72
CA LYS A 304 32.82 29.58 -2.87
C LYS A 304 31.73 29.12 -1.90
N LEU A 305 31.02 30.05 -1.27
CA LEU A 305 29.95 29.72 -0.32
C LEU A 305 28.74 29.09 -1.03
N LYS A 306 28.35 29.58 -2.21
CA LYS A 306 27.31 28.97 -3.07
C LYS A 306 27.66 27.54 -3.43
N ASN A 307 28.87 27.29 -3.93
CA ASN A 307 29.33 25.94 -4.22
C ASN A 307 29.35 25.05 -2.97
N LYS A 308 29.64 25.63 -1.79
CA LYS A 308 29.63 24.89 -0.52
C LYS A 308 28.20 24.53 -0.10
N ILE A 309 27.23 25.42 -0.28
CA ILE A 309 25.80 25.17 -0.04
C ILE A 309 25.26 24.12 -1.01
N GLU A 310 25.57 24.21 -2.30
CA GLU A 310 25.17 23.21 -3.30
C GLU A 310 25.75 21.83 -2.99
N ASN A 311 27.00 21.77 -2.52
CA ASN A 311 27.60 20.52 -2.05
C ASN A 311 26.93 20.01 -0.76
N MET A 312 26.59 20.88 0.20
CA MET A 312 25.88 20.48 1.42
C MET A 312 24.44 20.02 1.15
N GLU A 313 23.72 20.61 0.20
CA GLU A 313 22.39 20.14 -0.25
C GLU A 313 22.46 18.81 -1.01
N GLN A 314 23.57 18.55 -1.72
CA GLN A 314 23.87 17.23 -2.27
C GLN A 314 24.22 16.22 -1.16
N ASP A 315 24.93 16.65 -0.11
CA ASP A 315 25.30 15.82 1.04
C ASP A 315 24.09 15.48 1.94
N GLU A 316 23.15 16.41 2.16
CA GLU A 316 21.89 16.16 2.90
C GLU A 316 20.93 15.23 2.13
N LYS A 317 20.92 15.26 0.79
CA LYS A 317 20.25 14.24 -0.03
C LYS A 317 20.99 12.90 -0.04
N MET A 318 22.25 12.85 0.42
CA MET A 318 23.09 11.65 0.44
C MET A 318 23.11 10.92 1.79
N GLU A 319 22.76 11.56 2.90
CA GLU A 319 22.64 10.91 4.22
C GLU A 319 21.25 10.27 4.46
N VAL A 320 20.85 9.35 3.57
CA VAL A 320 19.99 8.24 3.99
C VAL A 320 20.89 7.02 4.14
N THR A 321 21.23 6.70 5.38
CA THR A 321 21.90 5.48 5.79
C THR A 321 20.99 4.28 5.54
N GLU A 322 21.02 3.72 4.33
CA GLU A 322 20.41 2.42 4.03
C GLU A 322 21.38 1.30 4.45
N ASN A 323 21.41 1.00 5.74
CA ASN A 323 22.00 -0.24 6.26
C ASN A 323 21.09 -1.43 5.89
N ILE A 324 21.17 -1.90 4.65
CA ILE A 324 20.62 -3.21 4.26
C ILE A 324 21.80 -4.13 3.94
N ASN A 325 21.88 -5.23 4.66
CA ASN A 325 22.93 -6.24 4.52
C ASN A 325 22.67 -7.06 3.23
N ILE A 326 23.03 -6.52 2.06
CA ILE A 326 23.04 -7.27 0.80
C ILE A 326 24.22 -8.24 0.89
N LYS A 327 23.98 -9.56 0.78
CA LYS A 327 25.06 -10.55 0.68
C LYS A 327 25.99 -10.14 -0.47
N GLU A 328 27.21 -9.73 -0.14
CA GLU A 328 28.26 -9.49 -1.12
C GLU A 328 28.45 -10.77 -1.92
N LEU A 329 28.18 -10.71 -3.22
CA LEU A 329 28.54 -11.77 -4.14
C LEU A 329 30.04 -11.60 -4.46
N PRO A 330 30.80 -12.69 -4.57
CA PRO A 330 32.26 -12.61 -4.72
C PRO A 330 32.62 -11.74 -5.94
N GLU A 331 33.57 -10.82 -5.73
CA GLU A 331 34.17 -10.02 -6.81
C GLU A 331 34.85 -10.99 -7.79
N GLU A 332 34.48 -10.90 -9.08
CA GLU A 332 35.08 -11.72 -10.13
C GLU A 332 36.54 -11.29 -10.39
N GLN A 333 37.35 -12.21 -10.89
CA GLN A 333 38.81 -12.07 -11.04
C GLN A 333 39.24 -10.89 -11.91
N THR A 334 40.50 -10.47 -11.71
CA THR A 334 41.21 -9.41 -12.45
C THR A 334 41.15 -9.61 -13.97
N LEU A 335 41.03 -8.50 -14.69
CA LEU A 335 40.90 -8.45 -16.14
C LEU A 335 41.83 -7.36 -16.71
N ASN A 336 42.30 -7.50 -17.95
CA ASN A 336 42.97 -6.41 -18.66
C ASN A 336 41.91 -5.55 -19.38
N PHE A 337 41.90 -4.24 -19.15
CA PHE A 337 40.96 -3.29 -19.74
C PHE A 337 41.41 -2.68 -21.06
N LYS A 338 42.68 -2.81 -21.45
CA LYS A 338 43.23 -2.21 -22.67
C LYS A 338 42.39 -2.54 -23.92
N ASP A 339 42.10 -1.51 -24.72
CA ASP A 339 41.32 -1.53 -25.96
C ASP A 339 39.87 -2.03 -25.81
N LYS A 340 39.27 -1.90 -24.62
CA LYS A 340 37.89 -2.32 -24.35
C LYS A 340 36.94 -1.16 -24.11
N ASN A 341 35.69 -1.34 -24.55
CA ASN A 341 34.58 -0.44 -24.28
C ASN A 341 33.84 -0.86 -23.00
N ILE A 342 34.13 -0.15 -21.91
CA ILE A 342 33.60 -0.43 -20.57
C ILE A 342 32.39 0.46 -20.28
N LYS A 343 31.27 -0.16 -19.89
CA LYS A 343 30.08 0.56 -19.41
C LYS A 343 29.91 0.36 -17.91
N VAL A 344 29.96 1.45 -17.15
CA VAL A 344 29.67 1.43 -15.71
C VAL A 344 28.20 1.72 -15.52
N VAL A 345 27.48 0.78 -14.93
CA VAL A 345 26.03 0.84 -14.78
C VAL A 345 25.64 0.95 -13.31
N GLY A 346 24.85 1.99 -13.01
CA GLY A 346 24.36 2.27 -11.68
C GLY A 346 25.43 2.88 -10.77
N GLY A 347 25.13 2.90 -9.47
CA GLY A 347 26.01 3.53 -8.49
C GLY A 347 25.84 5.04 -8.35
N LYS A 348 26.28 5.58 -7.21
CA LYS A 348 26.24 7.03 -6.92
C LYS A 348 27.57 7.67 -7.33
N TRP A 349 27.82 7.75 -8.64
CA TRP A 349 29.02 8.42 -9.16
C TRP A 349 28.81 9.93 -9.23
N SER A 350 29.64 10.69 -8.51
CA SER A 350 29.66 12.15 -8.67
C SER A 350 30.36 12.55 -9.98
N LEU A 351 30.03 13.72 -10.53
CA LEU A 351 30.70 14.30 -11.71
C LEU A 351 32.23 14.32 -11.56
N GLN A 352 32.72 14.63 -10.36
CA GLN A 352 34.17 14.62 -10.07
C GLN A 352 34.77 13.21 -10.13
N SER A 353 34.05 12.20 -9.64
CA SER A 353 34.51 10.80 -9.64
C SER A 353 34.49 10.21 -11.06
N MET A 354 33.48 10.55 -11.86
CA MET A 354 33.42 10.19 -13.29
C MET A 354 34.61 10.78 -14.06
N LYS A 355 34.92 12.07 -13.86
CA LYS A 355 36.07 12.73 -14.50
C LYS A 355 37.40 12.06 -14.13
N LYS A 356 37.58 11.67 -12.87
CA LYS A 356 38.78 10.94 -12.43
C LYS A 356 38.88 9.56 -13.08
N ALA A 357 37.76 8.85 -13.23
CA ALA A 357 37.72 7.55 -13.87
C ALA A 357 37.96 7.63 -15.39
N GLN A 358 37.41 8.66 -16.06
CA GLN A 358 37.68 8.94 -17.47
C GLN A 358 39.16 9.24 -17.70
N LYS A 359 39.78 10.08 -16.86
CA LYS A 359 41.22 10.35 -16.93
C LYS A 359 42.06 9.07 -16.75
N TYR A 360 41.69 8.22 -15.80
CA TYR A 360 42.34 6.92 -15.62
C TYR A 360 42.18 5.99 -16.84
N ALA A 361 41.01 6.02 -17.48
CA ALA A 361 40.74 5.25 -18.69
C ALA A 361 41.59 5.71 -19.88
N GLU A 362 41.76 7.01 -20.05
CA GLU A 362 42.70 7.60 -21.02
C GLU A 362 44.14 7.15 -20.75
N GLU A 363 44.59 7.19 -19.49
CA GLU A 363 45.94 6.75 -19.09
C GLU A 363 46.19 5.26 -19.28
N THR A 364 45.12 4.44 -19.32
CA THR A 364 45.21 2.97 -19.40
C THR A 364 44.64 2.41 -20.71
N GLU A 365 44.43 3.27 -21.71
CA GLU A 365 44.01 2.94 -23.08
C GLU A 365 42.70 2.13 -23.15
N PHE A 366 41.64 2.59 -22.48
CA PHE A 366 40.30 2.01 -22.62
C PHE A 366 39.19 3.07 -22.60
N ASP A 367 38.01 2.71 -23.08
CA ASP A 367 36.85 3.61 -23.09
C ASP A 367 35.94 3.34 -21.90
N ILE A 368 35.48 4.40 -21.24
CA ILE A 368 34.54 4.30 -20.11
C ILE A 368 33.35 5.24 -20.28
N GLU A 369 32.13 4.69 -20.20
CA GLU A 369 30.88 5.47 -20.15
C GLU A 369 30.05 5.06 -18.93
N PHE A 370 29.46 6.05 -18.27
CA PHE A 370 28.61 5.87 -17.09
C PHE A 370 27.14 5.94 -17.49
N ILE A 371 26.36 4.92 -17.12
CA ILE A 371 24.94 4.81 -17.41
C ILE A 371 24.17 4.72 -16.09
N ASN A 372 23.16 5.57 -15.92
CA ASN A 372 22.31 5.53 -14.73
C ASN A 372 21.51 4.22 -14.69
N ALA A 373 21.34 3.65 -13.49
CA ALA A 373 20.55 2.43 -13.27
C ALA A 373 19.12 2.54 -13.81
N THR A 374 18.51 3.72 -13.76
CA THR A 374 17.14 3.96 -14.28
C THR A 374 17.08 4.02 -15.81
N GLU A 375 18.21 4.25 -16.48
CA GLU A 375 18.31 4.41 -17.93
C GLU A 375 18.82 3.16 -18.65
N VAL A 376 19.09 2.08 -17.92
CA VAL A 376 19.57 0.80 -18.45
C VAL A 376 18.66 0.27 -19.56
N PHE A 377 17.34 0.39 -19.40
CA PHE A 377 16.38 -0.07 -20.41
C PHE A 377 16.39 0.78 -21.68
N ARG A 378 16.60 2.09 -21.55
CA ARG A 378 16.67 3.02 -22.69
C ARG A 378 17.99 2.87 -23.45
N ASN A 379 19.06 2.46 -22.77
CA ASN A 379 20.39 2.27 -23.35
C ASN A 379 20.72 0.79 -23.63
N SER A 380 19.72 -0.07 -23.78
CA SER A 380 19.93 -1.52 -23.90
C SER A 380 20.81 -1.90 -25.11
N ASP A 381 20.72 -1.19 -26.23
CA ASP A 381 21.54 -1.45 -27.41
C ASP A 381 23.00 -1.01 -27.23
N LYS A 382 23.25 0.07 -26.48
CA LYS A 382 24.62 0.47 -26.10
C LYS A 382 25.30 -0.56 -25.20
N LEU A 383 24.53 -1.21 -24.31
CA LEU A 383 25.04 -2.22 -23.39
C LEU A 383 25.35 -3.54 -24.09
N LYS A 384 24.57 -3.92 -25.12
CA LYS A 384 24.86 -5.12 -25.95
C LYS A 384 26.17 -5.01 -26.72
N ASN A 385 26.55 -3.79 -27.11
CA ASN A 385 27.77 -3.52 -27.89
C ASN A 385 28.98 -3.19 -27.02
N SER A 386 28.90 -3.40 -25.70
CA SER A 386 30.01 -3.16 -24.78
C SER A 386 30.79 -4.45 -24.50
N ASP A 387 32.10 -4.32 -24.34
CA ASP A 387 32.98 -5.45 -24.07
C ASP A 387 32.87 -5.92 -22.61
N ILE A 388 32.66 -4.95 -21.71
CA ILE A 388 32.62 -5.15 -20.26
C ILE A 388 31.56 -4.24 -19.66
N ILE A 389 30.72 -4.79 -18.78
CA ILE A 389 29.80 -4.00 -17.96
C ILE A 389 30.25 -4.09 -16.50
N ILE A 390 30.53 -2.95 -15.86
CA ILE A 390 30.84 -2.86 -14.42
C ILE A 390 29.57 -2.44 -13.69
N PHE A 391 29.19 -3.20 -12.68
CA PHE A 391 27.90 -3.07 -12.04
C PHE A 391 28.03 -2.82 -10.53
N ASP A 392 27.53 -1.69 -10.05
CA ASP A 392 27.50 -1.36 -8.62
C ASP A 392 26.37 -2.11 -7.89
N THR A 393 26.63 -2.61 -6.68
CA THR A 393 25.68 -3.45 -5.94
C THR A 393 24.59 -2.69 -5.13
N SER A 394 24.25 -1.46 -5.49
CA SER A 394 23.16 -0.71 -4.82
C SER A 394 21.74 -1.28 -5.08
N TYR A 395 20.76 -0.88 -4.24
CA TYR A 395 19.36 -1.34 -4.30
C TYR A 395 18.72 -1.19 -5.70
N ASN A 396 18.88 -0.03 -6.35
CA ASN A 396 18.33 0.24 -7.68
C ASN A 396 19.00 -0.58 -8.79
N SER A 397 20.21 -1.04 -8.53
CA SER A 397 21.02 -1.77 -9.49
C SER A 397 20.62 -3.28 -9.51
N HIS A 398 20.07 -3.83 -8.43
CA HIS A 398 19.83 -5.28 -8.30
C HIS A 398 18.91 -5.88 -9.39
N SER A 399 17.84 -5.18 -9.78
CA SER A 399 16.91 -5.62 -10.84
C SER A 399 17.55 -5.57 -12.24
N ALA A 400 18.33 -4.53 -12.52
CA ALA A 400 19.03 -4.37 -13.79
C ALA A 400 20.13 -5.43 -13.98
N TYR A 401 20.82 -5.86 -12.91
CA TYR A 401 21.84 -6.91 -12.96
C TYR A 401 21.30 -8.22 -13.54
N TYR A 402 20.23 -8.78 -12.96
CA TYR A 402 19.73 -10.10 -13.39
C TYR A 402 19.20 -10.06 -14.82
N LYS A 403 18.64 -8.93 -15.22
CA LYS A 403 18.14 -8.74 -16.58
C LYS A 403 19.28 -8.63 -17.60
N LEU A 404 20.36 -7.90 -17.29
CA LEU A 404 21.55 -7.86 -18.15
C LEU A 404 22.27 -9.21 -18.21
N LYS A 405 22.32 -9.95 -17.10
CA LYS A 405 22.89 -11.30 -17.07
C LYS A 405 22.13 -12.27 -17.99
N SER A 406 20.80 -12.11 -18.09
CA SER A 406 19.99 -12.94 -19.00
C SER A 406 20.31 -12.75 -20.49
N TYR A 407 20.99 -11.65 -20.85
CA TYR A 407 21.47 -11.41 -22.22
C TYR A 407 22.86 -12.00 -22.52
N GLY A 408 23.48 -12.72 -21.56
CA GLY A 408 24.78 -13.36 -21.76
C GLY A 408 25.98 -12.41 -21.84
N LEU A 409 25.84 -11.18 -21.34
CA LEU A 409 26.88 -10.16 -21.36
C LEU A 409 27.98 -10.44 -20.31
N LYS A 410 29.22 -10.00 -20.58
CA LYS A 410 30.33 -10.05 -19.61
C LYS A 410 30.16 -8.94 -18.57
N ILE A 411 29.76 -9.32 -17.35
CA ILE A 411 29.40 -8.38 -16.29
C ILE A 411 30.28 -8.60 -15.06
N TYR A 412 31.00 -7.56 -14.64
CA TYR A 412 31.78 -7.50 -13.42
C TYR A 412 31.06 -6.67 -12.37
N ARG A 413 31.34 -6.93 -11.09
CA ARG A 413 30.68 -6.26 -9.98
C ARG A 413 31.67 -5.53 -9.11
N ILE A 414 31.24 -4.38 -8.60
CA ILE A 414 31.95 -3.63 -7.56
C ILE A 414 30.99 -3.38 -6.39
N SER A 415 31.49 -3.53 -5.16
CA SER A 415 30.66 -3.33 -3.98
C SER A 415 30.36 -1.86 -3.68
N THR A 416 31.17 -0.95 -4.22
CA THR A 416 31.02 0.50 -4.06
C THR A 416 31.42 1.25 -5.32
N SER A 417 30.72 2.36 -5.60
CA SER A 417 30.92 3.24 -6.76
C SER A 417 32.18 4.10 -6.65
N ASN A 418 33.35 3.47 -6.66
CA ASN A 418 34.65 4.12 -6.47
C ASN A 418 35.64 3.68 -7.55
N LEU A 419 36.45 4.63 -8.03
CA LEU A 419 37.56 4.40 -8.96
C LEU A 419 38.52 3.29 -8.48
N GLU A 420 38.82 3.23 -7.18
CA GLU A 420 39.74 2.20 -6.65
C GLU A 420 39.21 0.78 -6.85
N LYS A 421 37.88 0.60 -6.92
CA LYS A 421 37.28 -0.70 -7.24
C LYS A 421 37.45 -1.05 -8.72
N ILE A 422 37.33 -0.06 -9.61
CA ILE A 422 37.61 -0.24 -11.05
C ILE A 422 39.07 -0.60 -11.26
N LYS A 423 40.01 0.08 -10.58
CA LYS A 423 41.44 -0.24 -10.64
C LYS A 423 41.75 -1.65 -10.18
N LYS A 424 41.10 -2.13 -9.12
CA LYS A 424 41.29 -3.52 -8.62
C LYS A 424 40.86 -4.58 -9.61
N LEU A 425 39.86 -4.28 -10.45
CA LEU A 425 39.44 -5.16 -11.53
C LEU A 425 40.43 -5.14 -12.70
N ASN A 426 41.19 -4.05 -12.87
CA ASN A 426 42.18 -3.91 -13.94
C ASN A 426 43.55 -4.44 -13.50
N TYR A 427 44.00 -5.54 -14.06
CA TYR A 427 45.41 -5.94 -13.94
C TYR A 427 46.17 -5.44 -15.17
N THR A 428 47.28 -4.75 -14.91
CA THR A 428 48.12 -4.12 -15.94
C THR A 428 49.15 -5.10 -16.48
#